data_AF-A0A9D3VWN0-F1
#
_entry.id   AF-A0A9D3VWN0-F1
#
_cell.length_a   1.000
_cell.length_b   1.000
_cell.length_c   1.000
_cell.angle_alpha   90.00
_cell.angle_beta   90.00
_cell.angle_gamma   90.00
#
_symmetry.space_group_name_H-M   'P 1'
#
loop_
_entity.id
_entity.type
_entity.pdbx_description
1 polymer ?
#
loop_
_entity_poly.entity_id
_entity_poly.type
_entity_poly.pdbx_seq_one_letter_code
_entity_poly.pdbx_strand_id
1 'polypeptide(L)'
;MDINRRYAKQNKLKQVAGYEAGKDSYVNGYDVRVHFSKNLQLLPQHSRDAANKLMTSTVNNSGLLLTICMAYTSIDEIIHAVKKCWEEKWVENDDGIISLEDIEK
;
A
#
# COMPACT_ATOMS: atom_id res chain seq x y z
N MET A 1 -6.75 14.12 9.17
CA MET A 1 -7.09 12.68 9.29
C MET A 1 -7.09 12.28 10.76
N ASP A 2 -8.22 12.40 11.48
CA ASP A 2 -8.25 11.98 12.91
C ASP A 2 -9.65 11.57 13.42
N ILE A 3 -10.67 11.58 12.55
CA ILE A 3 -12.07 11.29 12.92
C ILE A 3 -12.22 9.85 13.40
N ASN A 4 -11.56 8.90 12.71
CA ASN A 4 -11.63 7.48 13.05
C ASN A 4 -11.03 7.17 14.43
N ARG A 5 -10.06 7.96 14.90
CA ARG A 5 -9.40 7.75 16.20
C ARG A 5 -10.27 8.19 17.37
N ARG A 6 -10.99 9.31 17.25
CA ARG A 6 -11.96 9.77 18.27
C ARG A 6 -13.14 8.80 18.40
N TYR A 7 -13.68 8.33 17.26
CA TYR A 7 -14.81 7.41 17.24
C TYR A 7 -14.50 6.05 17.89
N ALA A 8 -13.31 5.49 17.61
CA ALA A 8 -12.86 4.24 18.23
C ALA A 8 -12.65 4.36 19.75
N LYS A 9 -12.17 5.53 20.22
CA LYS A 9 -11.98 5.81 21.65
C LYS A 9 -13.31 5.91 22.41
N GLN A 10 -14.32 6.56 21.83
CA GLN A 10 -15.65 6.68 22.45
C GLN A 10 -16.38 5.33 22.53
N ASN A 11 -16.26 4.50 21.48
CA ASN A 11 -16.98 3.23 21.40
C ASN A 11 -16.17 2.03 21.93
N LYS A 12 -15.01 2.26 22.56
CA LYS A 12 -14.09 1.21 23.07
C LYS A 12 -13.75 0.14 22.01
N LEU A 13 -13.79 0.50 20.74
CA LEU A 13 -13.51 -0.41 19.64
C LEU A 13 -12.00 -0.62 19.56
N LYS A 14 -11.56 -1.88 19.57
CA LYS A 14 -10.19 -2.22 19.17
C LYS A 14 -9.99 -1.70 17.74
N GLN A 15 -8.82 -1.12 17.41
CA GLN A 15 -8.55 -0.58 16.05
C GLN A 15 -8.93 -1.56 14.93
N VAL A 16 -8.71 -2.87 15.18
CA VAL A 16 -9.09 -3.96 14.28
C VAL A 16 -10.61 -4.06 14.09
N ALA A 17 -11.40 -3.93 15.15
CA ALA A 17 -12.86 -3.99 15.09
C ALA A 17 -13.49 -2.77 14.39
N GLY A 18 -12.89 -1.59 14.53
CA GLY A 18 -13.31 -0.40 13.80
C GLY A 18 -13.09 -0.52 12.28
N TYR A 19 -11.99 -1.17 11.88
CA TYR A 19 -11.71 -1.49 10.48
C TYR A 19 -12.73 -2.49 9.90
N GLU A 20 -13.06 -3.55 10.64
CA GLU A 20 -14.03 -4.55 10.16
C GLU A 20 -15.45 -3.99 10.06
N ALA A 21 -15.89 -3.16 11.02
CA ALA A 21 -17.20 -2.52 10.97
C ALA A 21 -17.37 -1.54 9.79
N GLY A 22 -16.31 -0.81 9.41
CA GLY A 22 -16.32 0.06 8.23
C GLY A 22 -16.28 -0.71 6.91
N LYS A 23 -15.65 -1.89 6.90
CA LYS A 23 -15.54 -2.75 5.71
C LYS A 23 -16.90 -3.30 5.29
N ASP A 24 -17.69 -3.83 6.22
CA ASP A 24 -18.99 -4.43 5.90
C ASP A 24 -20.07 -3.40 5.57
N SER A 25 -20.08 -2.25 6.26
CA SER A 25 -21.14 -1.24 6.09
C SER A 25 -21.02 -0.43 4.79
N TYR A 26 -19.80 -0.06 4.37
CA TYR A 26 -19.62 0.82 3.21
C TYR A 26 -19.30 0.09 1.90
N VAL A 27 -18.58 -1.02 1.96
CA VAL A 27 -18.08 -1.66 0.74
C VAL A 27 -19.08 -2.69 0.23
N ASN A 28 -19.60 -3.53 1.12
CA ASN A 28 -20.67 -4.48 0.80
C ASN A 28 -22.05 -3.79 0.78
N GLY A 29 -22.30 -2.85 1.69
CA GLY A 29 -23.57 -2.13 1.76
C GLY A 29 -23.90 -1.24 0.54
N TYR A 30 -22.88 -0.79 -0.22
CA TYR A 30 -23.05 0.06 -1.41
C TYR A 30 -22.58 -0.60 -2.72
N ASP A 31 -22.38 -1.91 -2.75
CA ASP A 31 -21.91 -2.66 -3.94
C ASP A 31 -20.67 -2.03 -4.61
N VAL A 32 -19.66 -1.72 -3.80
CA VAL A 32 -18.43 -1.06 -4.27
C VAL A 32 -17.37 -2.09 -4.58
N ARG A 33 -16.88 -2.12 -5.82
CA ARG A 33 -15.68 -2.85 -6.22
C ARG A 33 -14.44 -2.00 -5.99
N VAL A 34 -13.48 -2.49 -5.22
CA VAL A 34 -12.24 -1.78 -4.95
C VAL A 34 -11.12 -2.31 -5.85
N HIS A 35 -10.39 -1.39 -6.48
CA HIS A 35 -9.20 -1.69 -7.27
C HIS A 35 -8.05 -0.80 -6.82
N PHE A 36 -6.88 -1.39 -6.52
CA PHE A 36 -5.67 -0.61 -6.31
C PHE A 36 -4.91 -0.49 -7.61
N SER A 37 -4.73 0.75 -8.07
CA SER A 37 -3.86 1.06 -9.19
C SER A 37 -2.46 1.32 -8.62
N LYS A 38 -1.44 0.65 -9.20
CA LYS A 38 0.03 0.66 -8.88
C LYS A 38 0.56 -0.63 -8.24
N ASN A 39 1.89 -0.76 -8.30
CA ASN A 39 2.62 -1.95 -7.85
C ASN A 39 2.49 -2.13 -6.34
N LEU A 40 1.58 -2.99 -5.88
CA LEU A 40 1.38 -3.28 -4.46
C LEU A 40 2.65 -3.80 -3.77
N GLN A 41 3.60 -4.40 -4.49
CA GLN A 41 4.82 -4.95 -3.87
C GLN A 41 5.66 -3.92 -3.12
N LEU A 42 5.53 -2.64 -3.46
CA LEU A 42 6.24 -1.56 -2.77
C LEU A 42 5.59 -1.19 -1.42
N LEU A 43 4.33 -1.58 -1.15
CA LEU A 43 3.72 -1.39 0.16
C LEU A 43 4.31 -2.36 1.18
N PRO A 44 4.35 -2.03 2.48
CA PRO A 44 4.63 -2.99 3.54
C PRO A 44 3.70 -4.20 3.49
N GLN A 45 4.19 -5.38 3.91
CA GLN A 45 3.45 -6.66 3.84
C GLN A 45 2.02 -6.57 4.38
N HIS A 46 1.83 -5.96 5.56
CA HIS A 46 0.51 -5.80 6.17
C HIS A 46 -0.47 -4.99 5.29
N SER A 47 0.01 -3.94 4.62
CA SER A 47 -0.78 -3.10 3.72
C SER A 47 -1.09 -3.82 2.41
N ARG A 48 -0.14 -4.59 1.88
CA ARG A 48 -0.35 -5.47 0.72
C ARG A 48 -1.44 -6.50 0.97
N ASP A 49 -1.35 -7.18 2.10
CA ASP A 49 -2.30 -8.23 2.48
C ASP A 49 -3.70 -7.66 2.66
N ALA A 50 -3.80 -6.50 3.31
CA ALA A 50 -5.08 -5.79 3.46
C ALA A 50 -5.65 -5.36 2.10
N ALA A 51 -4.82 -4.80 1.21
CA ALA A 51 -5.23 -4.38 -0.14
C ALA A 51 -5.71 -5.57 -0.99
N ASN A 52 -4.93 -6.65 -1.02
CA ASN A 52 -5.27 -7.88 -1.74
C ASN A 52 -6.55 -8.53 -1.19
N LYS A 53 -6.69 -8.62 0.14
CA LYS A 53 -7.90 -9.13 0.78
C LYS A 53 -9.12 -8.28 0.43
N LEU A 54 -8.98 -6.95 0.32
CA LEU A 54 -10.07 -6.04 -0.03
C LEU A 54 -10.48 -6.17 -1.52
N MET A 55 -9.52 -6.23 -2.44
CA MET A 55 -9.81 -6.44 -3.86
C MET A 55 -10.49 -7.79 -4.10
N THR A 56 -10.00 -8.84 -3.42
CA THR A 56 -10.58 -10.18 -3.53
C THR A 56 -11.99 -10.23 -2.96
N SER A 57 -12.24 -9.59 -1.81
CA SER A 57 -13.58 -9.60 -1.21
C SER A 57 -14.63 -8.79 -1.98
N THR A 58 -14.21 -7.94 -2.92
CA THR A 58 -15.11 -7.03 -3.67
C THR A 58 -15.11 -7.28 -5.16
N VAL A 59 -14.45 -8.35 -5.63
CA VAL A 59 -14.27 -8.63 -7.06
C VAL A 59 -15.60 -8.85 -7.79
N ASN A 60 -16.60 -9.39 -7.09
CA ASN A 60 -17.92 -9.69 -7.63
C ASN A 60 -18.89 -8.50 -7.54
N ASN A 61 -18.47 -7.38 -6.94
CA ASN A 61 -19.30 -6.19 -6.84
C ASN A 61 -19.38 -5.50 -8.20
N SER A 62 -20.58 -5.09 -8.60
CA SER A 62 -20.86 -4.60 -9.96
C SER A 62 -21.29 -3.14 -10.03
N GLY A 63 -21.56 -2.54 -8.88
CA GLY A 63 -21.95 -1.14 -8.74
C GLY A 63 -20.79 -0.19 -8.98
N LEU A 64 -20.26 0.42 -7.92
CA LEU A 64 -19.26 1.48 -8.04
C LEU A 64 -17.84 0.92 -8.08
N LEU A 65 -17.05 1.26 -9.11
CA LEU A 65 -15.63 0.96 -9.14
C LEU A 65 -14.81 2.07 -8.47
N LEU A 66 -14.29 1.81 -7.27
CA LEU A 66 -13.35 2.69 -6.57
C LEU A 66 -11.92 2.30 -6.91
N THR A 67 -11.24 3.13 -7.71
CA THR A 67 -9.82 2.96 -8.00
C THR A 67 -8.98 3.83 -7.06
N ILE A 68 -8.17 3.18 -6.21
CA ILE A 68 -7.25 3.84 -5.28
C ILE A 68 -5.86 3.88 -5.93
N CYS A 69 -5.40 5.08 -6.27
CA CYS A 69 -4.05 5.32 -6.77
C CYS A 69 -3.16 5.72 -5.60
N MET A 70 -2.18 4.88 -5.24
CA MET A 70 -1.17 5.25 -4.26
C MET A 70 0.02 5.85 -5.00
N ALA A 71 0.24 7.16 -4.84
CA ALA A 71 1.50 7.77 -5.19
C ALA A 71 2.52 7.32 -4.13
N TYR A 72 3.44 6.44 -4.53
CA TYR A 72 4.64 6.21 -3.72
C TYR A 72 5.32 7.56 -3.55
N THR A 73 5.50 7.98 -2.31
CA THR A 73 6.23 9.21 -2.05
C THR A 73 7.64 9.01 -2.59
N SER A 74 8.18 10.01 -3.28
CA SER A 74 9.43 9.95 -4.05
C SER A 74 10.63 9.34 -3.29
N ILE A 75 10.57 9.32 -1.96
CA ILE A 75 11.56 8.73 -1.06
C ILE A 75 11.63 7.20 -1.16
N ASP A 76 10.50 6.49 -1.25
CA ASP A 76 10.52 5.03 -1.33
C ASP A 76 11.11 4.55 -2.67
N GLU A 77 10.82 5.29 -3.75
CA GLU A 77 11.40 5.04 -5.07
C GLU A 77 12.91 5.32 -5.07
N ILE A 78 13.36 6.42 -4.45
CA ILE A 78 14.79 6.75 -4.29
C ILE A 78 15.51 5.66 -3.48
N ILE A 79 14.96 5.23 -2.33
CA ILE A 79 15.57 4.20 -1.49
C ILE A 79 15.63 2.85 -2.22
N HIS A 80 14.58 2.50 -2.99
CA HIS A 80 14.57 1.27 -3.77
C HIS A 80 15.61 1.31 -4.91
N ALA A 81 15.72 2.42 -5.63
CA ALA A 81 16.71 2.61 -6.68
C ALA A 81 18.14 2.47 -6.13
N VAL A 82 18.46 3.17 -5.03
CA VAL A 82 19.78 3.10 -4.39
C VAL A 82 20.13 1.69 -3.94
N LYS A 83 19.18 0.94 -3.38
CA LYS A 83 19.40 -0.47 -2.99
C LYS A 83 19.70 -1.37 -4.18
N LYS A 84 19.00 -1.17 -5.30
CA LYS A 84 19.22 -1.95 -6.52
C LYS A 84 20.60 -1.66 -7.13
N CYS A 85 21.00 -0.38 -7.19
CA CYS A 85 22.35 0.00 -7.63
C CYS A 85 23.44 -0.64 -6.76
N TRP A 86 23.22 -0.70 -5.44
CA TRP A 86 24.13 -1.37 -4.51
C TRP A 86 24.23 -2.88 -4.78
N GLU A 87 23.11 -3.56 -4.94
CA GLU A 87 23.08 -5.01 -5.20
C GLU A 87 23.75 -5.36 -6.54
N GLU A 88 23.58 -4.53 -7.58
CA GLU A 88 24.25 -4.71 -8.87
C GLU A 88 25.77 -4.55 -8.76
N LYS A 89 26.25 -3.46 -8.12
CA LYS A 89 27.69 -3.21 -7.95
C LYS A 89 28.38 -4.21 -7.04
N TRP A 90 27.69 -4.73 -6.02
CA TRP A 90 28.24 -5.75 -5.13
C TRP A 90 28.58 -7.06 -5.85
N VAL A 91 27.86 -7.38 -6.92
CA VAL A 91 28.10 -8.59 -7.71
C VAL A 91 29.31 -8.42 -8.65
N GLU A 92 29.66 -7.19 -9.02
CA GLU A 92 30.73 -6.88 -9.99
C GLU A 92 32.13 -6.70 -9.36
N ASN A 93 32.30 -6.85 -8.04
CA ASN A 93 33.57 -6.68 -7.30
C ASN A 93 34.17 -5.27 -7.40
N ASP A 94 33.38 -4.23 -7.11
CA ASP A 94 33.92 -2.89 -6.87
C ASP A 94 33.74 -2.52 -5.39
N ASP A 95 34.67 -1.72 -4.90
CA ASP A 95 34.93 -1.18 -3.55
C ASP A 95 33.75 -0.58 -2.73
N GLY A 96 32.50 -0.87 -3.09
CA GLY A 96 31.30 -0.43 -2.38
C GLY A 96 30.97 1.04 -2.62
N ILE A 97 31.50 1.65 -3.69
CA ILE A 97 31.22 3.05 -4.02
C ILE A 97 30.12 3.12 -5.07
N ILE A 98 28.95 3.65 -4.68
CA ILE A 98 27.88 4.03 -5.63
C ILE A 98 28.18 5.45 -6.14
N SER A 99 28.33 5.63 -7.45
CA SER A 99 28.46 6.93 -8.11
C SER A 99 27.10 7.43 -8.60
N LEU A 100 27.00 8.73 -8.91
CA LEU A 100 25.78 9.32 -9.48
C LEU A 100 25.35 8.66 -10.80
N GLU A 101 26.33 8.25 -11.60
CA GLU A 101 26.11 7.56 -12.88
C GLU A 101 25.37 6.22 -12.71
N ASP A 102 25.48 5.58 -11.54
CA ASP A 102 24.76 4.33 -11.25
C ASP A 102 23.28 4.57 -10.94
N ILE A 103 22.95 5.76 -10.42
CA ILE A 103 21.59 6.13 -9.98
C ILE A 103 20.78 6.70 -11.15
N GLU A 104 21.43 7.34 -12.12
CA GLU A 104 20.81 8.00 -13.29
C GLU A 104 20.57 7.07 -14.50
N LYS A 105 20.71 5.75 -14.34
CA LYS A 105 20.48 4.77 -15.40
C LYS A 105 19.05 4.74 -15.97
#